data_AF-A0A8S9W5G8-F1
#
_entry.id   AF-A0A8S9W5G8-F1
#
_cell.length_a   1.000
_cell.length_b   1.000
_cell.length_c   1.000
_cell.angle_alpha   90.00
_cell.angle_beta   90.00
_cell.angle_gamma   90.00
#
_symmetry.space_group_name_H-M   'P 1'
#
loop_
_entity.id
_entity.type
_entity.pdbx_description
1 polymer ?
#
loop_
_entity_poly.entity_id
_entity_poly.type
_entity_poly.pdbx_seq_one_letter_code
_entity_poly.pdbx_strand_id
1 'polypeptide(L)'
;MKRLSILLLVVMVSLSSYAINKEKETAKESGSTSFQPEPLDDEWFKCLIGEWIGRPEGYVGEGTGGFKIEFGLNGQFLIFSRNSTGVNS
;
A
#
# COMPACT_ATOMS: atom_id res chain seq x y z
N MET A 1 3.46 -10.32 54.76
CA MET A 1 3.63 -10.80 53.36
C MET A 1 2.66 -10.13 52.38
N LYS A 2 1.35 -10.06 52.64
CA LYS A 2 0.35 -9.44 51.72
C LYS A 2 0.68 -8.00 51.28
N ARG A 3 1.24 -7.17 52.18
CA ARG A 3 1.63 -5.77 51.88
C ARG A 3 2.84 -5.66 50.93
N LEU A 4 3.76 -6.64 50.98
CA LEU A 4 4.92 -6.70 50.08
C LEU A 4 4.47 -7.08 48.66
N SER A 5 3.53 -8.02 48.54
CA SER A 5 2.96 -8.44 47.26
C SER A 5 2.22 -7.29 46.55
N ILE A 6 1.51 -6.44 47.30
CA ILE A 6 0.83 -5.27 46.76
C ILE A 6 1.85 -4.23 46.25
N LEU A 7 2.92 -3.99 47.01
CA LEU A 7 3.99 -3.08 46.59
C LEU A 7 4.67 -3.53 45.30
N LEU A 8 4.94 -4.83 45.16
CA LEU A 8 5.53 -5.39 43.93
C LEU A 8 4.60 -5.23 42.72
N LEU A 9 3.29 -5.45 42.90
CA LEU A 9 2.30 -5.23 41.83
C LEU A 9 2.26 -3.77 41.38
N VAL A 10 2.26 -2.82 42.33
CA VAL A 10 2.26 -1.39 42.01
C VAL A 10 3.52 -0.99 41.23
N VAL A 11 4.68 -1.52 41.62
CA VAL A 11 5.96 -1.27 40.93
C VAL A 11 5.96 -1.86 39.51
N MET A 12 5.42 -3.06 39.31
CA MET A 12 5.35 -3.66 37.98
C MET A 12 4.40 -2.91 37.03
N VAL A 13 3.28 -2.39 37.56
CA VAL A 13 2.32 -1.58 36.80
C VAL A 13 2.91 -0.22 36.42
N SER A 14 3.69 0.42 37.30
CA SER A 14 4.33 1.70 36.99
C SER A 14 5.48 1.56 35.99
N LEU A 15 6.30 0.50 36.07
CA LEU A 15 7.36 0.24 35.09
C LEU A 15 6.81 -0.06 33.69
N SER A 16 5.75 -0.87 33.59
CA SER A 16 5.11 -1.20 32.30
C SER A 16 4.46 0.02 31.66
N SER A 17 3.82 0.88 32.46
CA SER A 17 3.24 2.14 31.97
C SER A 17 4.31 3.10 31.42
N TYR A 18 5.47 3.17 32.07
CA TYR A 18 6.60 3.99 31.60
C TYR A 18 7.20 3.47 30.29
N ALA A 19 7.35 2.15 30.15
CA ALA A 19 7.88 1.52 28.93
C ALA A 19 6.97 1.75 27.71
N ILE A 20 5.65 1.57 27.89
CA ILE A 20 4.65 1.78 26.82
C ILE A 20 4.64 3.25 26.37
N ASN A 21 4.81 4.20 27.30
CA ASN A 21 4.79 5.61 26.95
C ASN A 21 6.04 6.03 26.16
N LYS A 22 7.22 5.48 26.52
CA LYS A 22 8.46 5.68 25.75
C LYS A 22 8.38 5.10 24.34
N GLU A 23 7.75 3.93 24.18
CA GLU A 23 7.53 3.31 22.87
C GLU A 23 6.58 4.15 22.00
N LYS A 24 5.55 4.76 22.58
CA LYS A 24 4.67 5.72 21.89
C LYS A 24 5.38 7.00 21.46
N GLU A 25 6.32 7.50 22.25
CA GLU A 25 7.11 8.68 21.89
C GLU A 25 8.13 8.37 20.78
N THR A 26 8.79 7.20 20.83
CA THR A 26 9.73 6.77 19.78
C THR A 26 9.02 6.35 18.48
N ALA A 27 7.82 5.77 18.55
CA ALA A 27 7.01 5.44 17.37
C ALA A 27 6.43 6.68 16.66
N LYS A 28 6.35 7.84 17.33
CA LYS A 28 6.00 9.11 16.68
C LYS A 28 7.12 9.64 15.79
N GLU A 29 8.38 9.31 16.08
CA GLU A 29 9.54 9.73 15.28
C GLU A 29 9.83 8.77 14.12
N SER A 30 9.44 7.50 14.23
CA SER A 30 9.51 6.52 13.13
C SER A 30 8.20 6.45 12.32
N GLY A 31 7.55 7.60 12.12
CA GLY A 31 6.49 7.71 11.13
C GLY A 31 7.08 7.23 9.81
N SER A 32 6.75 6.01 9.40
CA SER A 32 6.94 5.55 8.03
C SER A 32 6.44 6.70 7.16
N THR A 33 7.35 7.36 6.45
CA THR A 33 7.00 8.21 5.33
C THR A 33 6.38 7.26 4.32
N SER A 34 5.11 6.91 4.54
CA SER A 34 4.32 6.23 3.54
C SER A 34 4.31 7.21 2.39
N PHE A 35 4.95 6.84 1.29
CA PHE A 35 4.80 7.53 0.05
C PHE A 35 3.31 7.41 -0.32
N GLN A 36 2.52 8.39 0.11
CA GLN A 36 1.19 8.64 -0.39
C GLN A 36 1.41 9.66 -1.50
N PRO A 37 1.51 9.23 -2.77
CA PRO A 37 1.51 10.19 -3.86
C PRO A 37 0.26 11.04 -3.70
N GLU A 38 0.40 12.35 -3.86
CA GLU A 38 -0.75 13.23 -3.90
C GLU A 38 -1.77 12.66 -4.90
N PRO A 39 -3.08 12.67 -4.56
CA PRO A 39 -4.11 12.26 -5.49
C PRO A 39 -3.91 13.05 -6.78
N LEU A 40 -3.53 12.35 -7.83
CA LEU A 40 -3.30 12.97 -9.12
C LEU A 40 -4.64 13.53 -9.61
N ASP A 41 -4.63 14.73 -10.18
CA ASP A 41 -5.84 15.41 -10.63
C ASP A 41 -6.68 14.53 -11.57
N ASP A 42 -7.91 14.24 -11.16
CA ASP A 42 -8.84 13.33 -11.83
C ASP A 42 -9.08 13.71 -13.30
N GLU A 43 -8.92 14.99 -13.66
CA GLU A 43 -9.10 15.43 -15.05
C GLU A 43 -8.01 14.90 -15.99
N TRP A 44 -6.76 14.85 -15.55
CA TRP A 44 -5.67 14.37 -16.39
C TRP A 44 -5.77 12.86 -16.64
N PHE A 45 -6.23 12.09 -15.66
CA PHE A 45 -6.25 10.62 -15.76
C PHE A 45 -7.52 10.06 -16.42
N LYS A 46 -8.56 10.87 -16.63
CA LYS A 46 -9.72 10.50 -17.46
C LYS A 46 -9.31 10.06 -18.86
N CYS A 47 -8.22 10.61 -19.41
CA CYS A 47 -7.73 10.23 -20.74
C CYS A 47 -7.20 8.78 -20.81
N LEU A 48 -6.86 8.17 -19.67
CA LEU A 48 -6.38 6.79 -19.60
C LEU A 48 -7.51 5.77 -19.59
N ILE A 49 -8.74 6.19 -19.31
CA ILE A 49 -9.88 5.28 -19.20
C ILE A 49 -10.34 4.83 -20.59
N GLY A 50 -10.48 3.52 -20.75
CA GLY A 50 -10.87 2.93 -22.02
C GLY A 50 -10.21 1.58 -22.26
N GLU A 51 -10.34 1.11 -23.50
CA GLU A 51 -9.69 -0.09 -23.98
C GLU A 51 -8.49 0.28 -24.84
N TRP A 52 -7.36 -0.35 -24.54
CA TRP A 52 -6.08 -0.12 -25.20
C TRP A 52 -5.59 -1.41 -25.82
N ILE A 53 -5.06 -1.32 -27.04
CA ILE A 53 -4.40 -2.41 -27.74
C ILE A 53 -3.00 -1.94 -28.08
N GLY A 54 -2.01 -2.70 -27.63
CA GLY A 54 -0.60 -2.42 -27.88
C GLY A 54 0.12 -3.64 -28.44
N ARG A 55 1.25 -3.38 -29.10
CA ARG A 55 2.20 -4.41 -29.49
C ARG A 55 3.45 -4.26 -28.62
N PRO A 56 3.52 -4.92 -27.45
CA PRO A 56 4.76 -4.91 -26.67
C PRO A 56 5.89 -5.58 -27.46
N GLU A 57 7.01 -4.87 -27.56
CA GLU A 57 8.29 -5.42 -28.01
C GLU A 57 9.15 -5.69 -26.78
N GLY A 58 9.54 -6.95 -26.59
CA GLY A 58 10.37 -7.36 -25.45
C GLY A 58 11.42 -8.37 -25.88
N TYR A 59 12.35 -8.67 -24.97
CA TYR A 59 13.45 -9.62 -25.22
C TYR A 59 12.95 -11.04 -25.60
N VAL A 60 11.70 -11.37 -25.27
CA VAL A 60 11.06 -12.67 -25.54
C VAL A 60 10.31 -12.68 -26.89
N GLY A 61 10.27 -11.56 -27.62
CA GLY A 61 9.62 -11.42 -28.92
C GLY A 61 8.54 -10.34 -28.95
N GLU A 62 7.92 -10.17 -30.12
CA GLU A 62 6.76 -9.32 -30.32
C GLU A 62 5.48 -10.04 -29.88
N GLY A 63 4.68 -9.38 -29.06
CA GLY A 63 3.33 -9.84 -28.71
C GLY A 63 2.29 -8.78 -29.09
N THR A 64 1.03 -9.19 -29.23
CA THR A 64 -0.09 -8.25 -29.15
C THR A 64 -0.76 -8.43 -27.81
N GLY A 65 -1.07 -7.34 -27.11
CA GLY A 65 -1.69 -7.36 -25.79
C GLY A 65 -2.74 -6.26 -25.69
N GLY A 66 -3.83 -6.54 -24.97
CA GLY A 66 -4.85 -5.55 -24.69
C GLY A 66 -5.00 -5.32 -23.19
N PHE A 67 -5.34 -4.11 -22.79
CA PHE A 67 -5.72 -3.83 -21.42
C PHE A 67 -6.89 -2.84 -21.37
N LYS A 68 -7.70 -2.97 -20.33
CA LYS A 68 -8.84 -2.10 -20.07
C LYS A 68 -8.59 -1.35 -18.77
N ILE A 69 -8.79 -0.05 -18.77
CA ILE A 69 -8.63 0.80 -17.59
C ILE A 69 -9.99 1.38 -17.24
N GLU A 70 -10.38 1.22 -15.97
CA GLU A 70 -11.64 1.72 -15.42
C GLU A 70 -11.38 2.56 -14.15
N PHE A 71 -12.30 3.48 -13.82
CA PHE A 71 -12.27 4.16 -12.53
C PHE A 71 -12.60 3.18 -11.40
N GLY A 72 -11.72 3.13 -10.41
CA GLY A 72 -11.96 2.50 -9.12
C GLY A 72 -12.56 3.47 -8.10
N LEU A 73 -12.83 2.96 -6.90
CA LEU A 73 -13.31 3.78 -5.79
C LEU A 73 -12.17 4.67 -5.25
N ASN A 74 -12.50 5.86 -4.75
CA ASN A 74 -11.56 6.81 -4.13
C ASN A 74 -10.42 7.29 -5.03
N GLY A 75 -10.69 7.59 -6.30
CA GLY A 75 -9.67 8.13 -7.23
C GLY A 75 -8.61 7.11 -7.67
N GLN A 76 -8.86 5.82 -7.46
CA GLN A 76 -7.97 4.75 -7.93
C GLN A 76 -8.34 4.30 -9.35
N PHE A 77 -7.43 3.62 -10.04
CA PHE A 77 -7.68 3.00 -11.35
C PHE A 77 -7.60 1.49 -11.25
N LEU A 78 -8.52 0.81 -11.93
CA LEU A 78 -8.49 -0.64 -12.10
C LEU A 78 -7.96 -0.95 -13.50
N ILE A 79 -6.85 -1.68 -13.57
CA ILE A 79 -6.20 -2.08 -14.83
C ILE A 79 -6.40 -3.58 -15.01
N PHE A 80 -7.15 -3.95 -16.04
CA PHE A 80 -7.42 -5.33 -16.42
C PHE A 80 -6.55 -5.70 -17.62
N SER A 81 -5.64 -6.65 -17.45
CA SER A 81 -4.89 -7.23 -18.57
C SER A 81 -5.73 -8.29 -19.28
N ARG A 82 -5.80 -8.21 -20.61
CA ARG A 82 -6.29 -9.29 -21.46
C ARG A 82 -5.07 -9.99 -22.06
N ASN A 83 -4.78 -11.20 -21.59
CA ASN A 83 -3.80 -12.06 -22.25
C ASN A 83 -4.27 -12.31 -23.68
N SER A 84 -3.48 -11.85 -24.66
CA SER A 84 -3.64 -12.23 -26.06
C SER A 84 -2.60 -13.31 -26.35
N THR A 85 -3.08 -14.54 -26.47
CA THR A 85 -2.31 -15.68 -26.96
C THR A 85 -2.10 -15.50 -28.45
N GLY A 86 -0.86 -15.17 -28.82
CA GLY A 86 -0.45 -15.03 -30.22
C GLY A 86 1.04 -15.32 -30.39
N VAL A 87 1.50 -16.49 -29.93
CA VAL A 87 2.76 -17.06 -30.42
C VAL A 87 2.40 -17.84 -31.69
N ASN A 88 2.45 -17.19 -32.85
CA ASN A 88 2.56 -17.91 -34.11
C ASN A 88 4.04 -18.26 -34.28
N SER A 89 4.39 -19.48 -33.89
CA SER A 89 5.62 -20.17 -34.31
C SER A 89 5.62 -20.39 -35.83
#